data_AF-A0A161HX20-F1
#
_entry.id   AF-A0A161HX20-F1
#
_cell.length_a   1.000
_cell.length_b   1.000
_cell.length_c   1.000
_cell.angle_alpha   90.00
_cell.angle_beta   90.00
_cell.angle_gamma   90.00
#
_symmetry.space_group_name_H-M   'P 1'
#
loop_
_entity.id
_entity.type
_entity.pdbx_description
1 polymer ?
#
loop_
_entity_poly.entity_id
_entity_poly.type
_entity_poly.pdbx_seq_one_letter_code
_entity_poly.pdbx_strand_id
1 'polypeptide(L)'
;MTTAALEVKDGITEFLSQCDADLAPIQENKTENINNKHITNDVLLQQLEDINSKFDHYANRLDKLETERNAINLNENPETPEYKSLRQYITHGHQALECKNIFATAAVPDTNFSYLIPKKIHLHFDKLLSQNSIMRKLCSIEKISSDSLEYLISNNQETFVGWSGDPNTIVSKSLTPKLSHINIRLFELYAQPQLAKNLLEDTCIDLERWLMNNLVDAFSRKENQAFISGSGASQPTGILSYDEGTGPGQIERVKVETLNTDAIIKLFYSLNENFSSRAAFLMNRSILQEIRSLKSNTGQYLLQVGNSGDEMLLGIPVYQTSDMPMYSDGSNSIIAIADFKSAYKIVENKDMRILRDPYTEKSFVKFYTTKRIGGAAVNCNAIKLLTVTRPTIVPKINKSSAAKSPVAELPIAQSSVAVLPVAKSPVAEPPVSEVFNPETLK
;
A
#
# COMPACT_ATOMS: atom_id res chain seq x y z
N MET A 1 -25.24 111.24 15.19
CA MET A 1 -24.43 110.01 15.32
C MET A 1 -24.97 109.01 14.30
N THR A 2 -25.00 109.38 13.02
CA THR A 2 -23.90 109.37 12.02
C THR A 2 -23.79 107.99 11.40
N THR A 3 -24.50 107.85 10.28
CA THR A 3 -24.39 106.90 9.16
C THR A 3 -23.12 106.03 9.10
N ALA A 4 -21.95 106.57 9.42
CA ALA A 4 -20.69 105.83 9.54
C ALA A 4 -20.74 104.63 10.52
N ALA A 5 -21.48 104.71 11.63
CA ALA A 5 -21.59 103.59 12.57
C ALA A 5 -22.51 102.46 12.06
N LEU A 6 -23.46 102.79 11.18
CA LEU A 6 -24.32 101.80 10.53
C LEU A 6 -23.54 101.09 9.40
N GLU A 7 -22.81 101.84 8.57
CA GLU A 7 -21.97 101.29 7.50
C GLU A 7 -20.86 100.36 8.03
N VAL A 8 -20.22 100.71 9.15
CA VAL A 8 -19.23 99.83 9.80
C VAL A 8 -19.89 98.56 10.33
N LYS A 9 -21.10 98.65 10.89
CA LYS A 9 -21.82 97.46 11.37
C LYS A 9 -22.23 96.56 10.22
N ASP A 10 -22.73 97.14 9.12
CA ASP A 10 -23.15 96.41 7.93
C ASP A 10 -21.94 95.73 7.25
N GLY A 11 -20.80 96.43 7.15
CA GLY A 11 -19.56 95.85 6.66
C GLY A 11 -18.98 94.74 7.55
N ILE A 12 -19.12 94.86 8.88
CA ILE A 12 -18.76 93.77 9.81
C ILE A 12 -19.70 92.57 9.64
N THR A 13 -21.00 92.79 9.47
CA THR A 13 -21.95 91.68 9.25
C THR A 13 -21.74 91.01 7.89
N GLU A 14 -21.40 91.76 6.86
CA GLU A 14 -21.08 91.22 5.54
C GLU A 14 -19.77 90.42 5.60
N PHE A 15 -18.74 90.94 6.27
CA PHE A 15 -17.49 90.22 6.50
C PHE A 15 -17.69 88.94 7.32
N LEU A 16 -18.50 88.98 8.39
CA LEU A 16 -18.83 87.80 9.17
C LEU A 16 -19.60 86.76 8.33
N SER A 17 -20.56 87.21 7.51
CA SER A 17 -21.29 86.31 6.61
C SER A 17 -20.40 85.68 5.55
N GLN A 18 -19.42 86.43 5.03
CA GLN A 18 -18.43 85.92 4.08
C GLN A 18 -17.47 84.93 4.74
N CYS A 19 -17.00 85.22 5.97
CA CYS A 19 -16.20 84.29 6.76
C CYS A 19 -16.96 83.00 7.08
N ASP A 20 -18.25 83.09 7.44
CA ASP A 20 -19.08 81.91 7.69
C ASP A 20 -19.33 81.11 6.39
N ALA A 21 -19.53 81.79 5.26
CA ALA A 21 -19.66 81.17 3.95
C ALA A 21 -18.37 80.45 3.49
N ASP A 22 -17.20 80.99 3.83
CA ASP A 22 -15.91 80.38 3.51
C ASP A 22 -15.54 79.24 4.50
N LEU A 23 -15.96 79.35 5.77
CA LEU A 23 -15.65 78.35 6.81
C LEU A 23 -16.56 77.12 6.75
N ALA A 24 -17.84 77.29 6.40
CA ALA A 24 -18.81 76.19 6.30
C ALA A 24 -18.33 75.02 5.40
N PRO A 25 -17.90 75.25 4.13
CA PRO A 25 -17.46 74.15 3.27
C PRO A 25 -16.16 73.50 3.77
N ILE A 26 -15.28 74.26 4.44
CA ILE A 26 -14.04 73.72 5.00
C ILE A 26 -14.34 72.78 6.18
N GLN A 27 -15.30 73.14 7.03
CA GLN A 27 -15.74 72.30 8.14
C GLN A 27 -16.43 71.03 7.65
N GLU A 28 -17.32 71.15 6.66
CA GLU A 28 -18.04 70.02 6.08
C GLU A 28 -17.06 69.01 5.43
N ASN A 29 -16.14 69.49 4.58
CA ASN A 29 -15.08 68.67 4.00
C ASN A 29 -14.18 68.00 5.05
N LYS A 30 -13.90 68.69 6.16
CA LYS A 30 -13.10 68.11 7.26
C LYS A 30 -13.88 67.02 7.98
N THR A 31 -15.19 67.22 8.23
CA THR A 31 -16.05 66.20 8.84
C THR A 31 -16.22 64.97 7.96
N GLU A 32 -16.40 65.14 6.65
CA GLU A 32 -16.47 64.03 5.69
C GLU A 32 -15.15 63.25 5.63
N ASN A 33 -14.01 63.93 5.57
CA ASN A 33 -12.70 63.28 5.58
C ASN A 33 -12.43 62.50 6.88
N ILE A 34 -12.89 63.01 8.03
CA ILE A 34 -12.79 62.30 9.31
C ILE A 34 -13.68 61.06 9.31
N ASN A 35 -14.93 61.18 8.86
CA ASN A 35 -15.86 60.06 8.76
C ASN A 35 -15.34 58.95 7.82
N ASN A 36 -14.82 59.33 6.65
CA ASN A 36 -14.23 58.37 5.70
C ASN A 36 -13.03 57.63 6.31
N LYS A 37 -12.17 58.32 7.07
CA LYS A 37 -11.04 57.69 7.78
C LYS A 37 -11.51 56.72 8.87
N HIS A 38 -12.55 57.08 9.63
CA HIS A 38 -13.15 56.19 10.62
C HIS A 38 -13.69 54.91 9.97
N ILE A 39 -14.45 55.04 8.89
CA ILE A 39 -14.97 53.89 8.13
C ILE A 39 -13.82 52.99 7.63
N THR A 40 -12.73 53.57 7.11
CA THR A 40 -11.58 52.77 6.67
C THR A 40 -10.86 52.05 7.82
N ASN A 41 -10.75 52.68 8.99
CA ASN A 41 -10.11 52.08 10.16
C ASN A 41 -10.96 50.94 10.74
N ASP A 42 -12.28 51.09 10.78
CA ASP A 42 -13.19 50.04 11.25
C ASP A 42 -13.14 48.80 10.35
N VAL A 43 -13.10 49.00 9.02
CA VAL A 43 -12.92 47.91 8.05
C VAL A 43 -11.56 47.22 8.24
N LEU A 44 -10.48 47.98 8.49
CA LEU A 44 -9.16 47.41 8.77
C LEU A 44 -9.12 46.63 10.08
N LEU A 45 -9.81 47.11 11.13
CA LEU A 45 -9.94 46.39 12.40
C LEU A 45 -10.70 45.07 12.23
N GLN A 46 -11.79 45.08 11.47
CA GLN A 46 -12.55 43.87 11.16
C GLN A 46 -11.70 42.86 10.37
N GLN A 47 -10.91 43.32 9.39
CA GLN A 47 -9.99 42.45 8.64
C GLN A 47 -8.89 41.86 9.55
N LEU A 48 -8.38 42.64 10.51
CA LEU A 48 -7.39 42.15 11.49
C LEU A 48 -7.99 41.09 12.41
N GLU A 49 -9.23 41.26 12.84
CA GLU A 49 -9.94 40.26 13.66
C GLU A 49 -10.21 38.96 12.89
N ASP A 50 -10.59 39.06 11.61
CA ASP A 50 -10.73 37.92 10.71
C ASP A 50 -9.40 37.18 10.48
N ILE A 51 -8.29 37.91 10.37
CA ILE A 51 -6.96 37.30 10.23
C ILE A 51 -6.55 36.59 11.51
N ASN A 52 -6.77 37.21 12.69
CA ASN A 52 -6.45 36.60 13.97
C ASN A 52 -7.25 35.32 14.21
N SER A 53 -8.56 35.33 13.93
CA SER A 53 -9.39 34.13 14.07
C SER A 53 -8.96 33.00 13.12
N LYS A 54 -8.57 33.33 11.88
CA LYS A 54 -7.98 32.35 10.96
C LYS A 54 -6.65 31.82 11.48
N PHE A 55 -5.79 32.69 12.03
CA PHE A 55 -4.51 32.31 12.60
C PHE A 55 -4.69 31.35 13.79
N ASP A 56 -5.60 31.67 14.72
CA ASP A 56 -5.95 30.78 15.84
C ASP A 56 -6.51 29.45 15.36
N HIS A 57 -7.35 29.45 14.32
CA HIS A 57 -7.85 28.22 13.71
C HIS A 57 -6.71 27.37 13.13
N TYR A 58 -5.73 27.98 12.43
CA TYR A 58 -4.57 27.28 11.90
C TYR A 58 -3.62 26.80 12.99
N ALA A 59 -3.40 27.58 14.05
CA ALA A 59 -2.59 27.19 15.21
C ALA A 59 -3.20 25.97 15.92
N ASN A 60 -4.50 26.00 16.22
CA ASN A 60 -5.21 24.86 16.80
C ASN A 60 -5.18 23.62 15.89
N ARG A 61 -5.23 23.82 14.56
CA ARG A 61 -5.09 22.72 13.60
C ARG A 61 -3.67 22.17 13.58
N LEU A 62 -2.65 23.02 13.67
CA LEU A 62 -1.24 22.61 13.77
C LEU A 62 -0.99 21.86 15.06
N ASP A 63 -1.46 22.33 16.21
CA ASP A 63 -1.32 21.64 17.50
C ASP A 63 -1.97 20.25 17.46
N LYS A 64 -3.15 20.12 16.83
CA LYS A 64 -3.79 18.83 16.60
C LYS A 64 -2.96 17.92 15.69
N LEU A 65 -2.43 18.44 14.59
CA LEU A 65 -1.58 17.68 13.68
C LEU A 65 -0.24 17.30 14.32
N GLU A 66 0.33 18.15 15.17
CA GLU A 66 1.56 17.90 15.90
C GLU A 66 1.35 16.87 17.01
N THR A 67 0.25 16.93 17.76
CA THR A 67 -0.11 15.87 18.72
C THR A 67 -0.39 14.55 18.02
N GLU A 68 -1.07 14.55 16.88
CA GLU A 68 -1.24 13.35 16.05
C GLU A 68 0.09 12.84 15.49
N ARG A 69 0.96 13.73 15.01
CA ARG A 69 2.29 13.37 14.47
C ARG A 69 3.23 12.87 15.56
N ASN A 70 3.23 13.48 16.75
CA ASN A 70 4.02 13.04 17.90
C ASN A 70 3.49 11.73 18.47
N ALA A 71 2.19 11.47 18.39
CA ALA A 71 1.64 10.13 18.65
C ALA A 71 2.11 9.09 17.61
N ILE A 72 2.52 9.50 16.41
CA ILE A 72 3.06 8.63 15.34
C ILE A 72 4.60 8.53 15.40
N ASN A 73 5.28 9.57 15.90
CA ASN A 73 6.70 9.56 16.28
C ASN A 73 6.86 8.95 17.67
N LEU A 74 6.50 7.67 17.76
CA LEU A 74 6.83 6.83 18.90
C LEU A 74 8.34 6.60 18.92
N ASN A 75 9.09 7.55 19.49
CA ASN A 75 10.26 7.15 20.26
C ASN A 75 9.72 6.26 21.39
N GLU A 76 9.78 4.96 21.14
CA GLU A 76 9.96 3.84 22.07
C GLU A 76 9.88 4.17 23.57
N ASN A 77 8.76 4.70 24.07
CA ASN A 77 8.59 4.80 25.50
C ASN A 77 7.72 3.61 25.96
N PRO A 78 8.33 2.51 26.45
CA PRO A 78 7.60 1.33 26.95
C PRO A 78 6.72 1.66 28.16
N GLU A 79 6.74 2.91 28.63
CA GLU A 79 6.02 3.37 29.81
C GLU A 79 4.59 3.85 29.56
N THR A 80 4.11 3.87 28.31
CA THR A 80 2.71 4.24 28.03
C THR A 80 1.74 3.24 28.67
N PRO A 81 0.62 3.71 29.25
CA PRO A 81 -0.30 2.84 29.99
C PRO A 81 -0.89 1.73 29.10
N GLU A 82 -1.04 2.00 27.80
CA GLU A 82 -1.52 1.03 26.81
C GLU A 82 -0.53 -0.14 26.61
N TYR A 83 0.77 0.14 26.45
CA TYR A 83 1.80 -0.90 26.33
C TYR A 83 1.93 -1.71 27.60
N LYS A 84 1.89 -1.05 28.77
CA LYS A 84 1.86 -1.75 30.06
C LYS A 84 0.68 -2.72 30.18
N SER A 85 -0.51 -2.31 29.72
CA SER A 85 -1.70 -3.16 29.75
C SER A 85 -1.59 -4.38 28.84
N LEU A 86 -1.01 -4.21 27.64
CA LEU A 86 -0.78 -5.31 26.71
C LEU A 86 0.29 -6.27 27.25
N ARG A 87 1.40 -5.74 27.79
CA ARG A 87 2.45 -6.55 28.41
C ARG A 87 1.90 -7.37 29.59
N GLN A 88 1.06 -6.76 30.42
CA GLN A 88 0.41 -7.45 31.53
C GLN A 88 -0.53 -8.56 31.04
N TYR A 89 -1.27 -8.33 29.95
CA TYR A 89 -2.11 -9.34 29.32
C TYR A 89 -1.30 -10.51 28.73
N ILE A 90 -0.19 -10.23 28.03
CA ILE A 90 0.66 -11.28 27.43
C ILE A 90 1.28 -12.17 28.52
N THR A 91 1.78 -11.55 29.58
CA THR A 91 2.49 -12.25 30.68
C THR A 91 1.53 -13.01 31.60
N HIS A 92 0.50 -12.34 32.12
CA HIS A 92 -0.35 -12.88 33.18
C HIS A 92 -1.77 -13.25 32.71
N GLY A 93 -2.18 -12.86 31.50
CA GLY A 93 -3.54 -13.09 31.00
C GLY A 93 -4.59 -12.16 31.63
N HIS A 94 -5.85 -12.57 31.53
CA HIS A 94 -7.00 -11.76 31.96
C HIS A 94 -7.03 -11.48 33.47
N GLN A 95 -6.53 -12.42 34.28
CA GLN A 95 -6.48 -12.31 35.75
C GLN A 95 -5.76 -11.05 36.25
N ALA A 96 -4.84 -10.51 35.46
CA ALA A 96 -4.08 -9.32 35.85
C ALA A 96 -4.76 -8.00 35.43
N LEU A 97 -5.63 -8.04 34.41
CA LEU A 97 -6.40 -6.87 33.96
C LEU A 97 -7.53 -6.52 34.93
N GLU A 98 -8.17 -7.52 35.54
CA GLU A 98 -9.21 -7.35 36.57
C GLU A 98 -8.69 -6.64 37.83
N CYS A 99 -7.40 -6.81 38.16
CA CYS A 99 -6.77 -6.16 39.32
C CYS A 99 -6.44 -4.67 39.10
N LYS A 100 -6.59 -4.14 37.88
CA LYS A 100 -6.36 -2.73 37.55
C LYS A 100 -7.46 -2.26 36.60
N ASN A 101 -8.55 -1.75 37.17
CA ASN A 101 -9.63 -1.03 36.48
C ASN A 101 -9.12 0.16 35.64
N ILE A 102 -8.49 -0.10 34.50
CA ILE A 102 -8.00 0.92 33.59
C ILE A 102 -8.36 0.43 32.18
N PHE A 103 -9.36 1.07 31.58
CA PHE A 103 -9.90 0.87 30.22
C PHE A 103 -11.09 -0.08 30.03
N ALA A 104 -11.94 -0.27 31.04
CA ALA A 104 -13.31 -0.74 30.84
C ALA A 104 -14.21 0.42 30.34
N THR A 105 -14.05 0.85 29.09
CA THR A 105 -15.04 1.69 28.40
C THR A 105 -15.48 1.01 27.11
N ALA A 106 -16.23 -0.07 27.27
CA ALA A 106 -17.41 -0.45 26.49
C ALA A 106 -17.85 -1.81 26.99
N ALA A 107 -19.00 -1.85 27.66
CA ALA A 107 -19.68 -3.08 28.06
C ALA A 107 -19.99 -3.92 26.82
N VAL A 108 -19.18 -4.96 26.60
CA VAL A 108 -19.58 -6.17 25.87
C VAL A 108 -19.43 -7.28 26.90
N PRO A 109 -20.48 -8.09 27.16
CA PRO A 109 -20.47 -9.06 28.24
C PRO A 109 -19.23 -9.97 28.17
N ASP A 110 -18.69 -10.26 29.35
CA ASP A 110 -17.43 -10.95 29.68
C ASP A 110 -17.31 -12.42 29.21
N THR A 111 -17.88 -12.77 28.05
CA THR A 111 -17.78 -14.11 27.44
C THR A 111 -16.68 -14.22 26.40
N ASN A 112 -16.09 -13.10 25.97
CA ASN A 112 -15.01 -13.09 25.00
C ASN A 112 -13.65 -13.10 25.70
N PHE A 113 -12.99 -14.27 25.70
CA PHE A 113 -11.61 -14.44 26.20
C PHE A 113 -10.54 -13.65 25.39
N SER A 114 -10.92 -12.99 24.30
CA SER A 114 -10.03 -12.21 23.44
C SER A 114 -9.82 -10.78 23.96
N TYR A 115 -8.58 -10.35 24.07
CA TYR A 115 -8.19 -8.97 24.38
C TYR A 115 -8.16 -8.09 23.13
N LEU A 116 -8.81 -6.93 23.18
CA LEU A 116 -8.76 -5.91 22.13
C LEU A 116 -7.46 -5.11 22.25
N ILE A 117 -6.69 -5.04 21.17
CA ILE A 117 -5.44 -4.30 21.17
C ILE A 117 -5.73 -2.79 21.24
N PRO A 118 -5.08 -2.04 22.15
CA PRO A 118 -5.24 -0.59 22.23
C PRO A 118 -4.91 0.12 20.92
N LYS A 119 -5.66 1.18 20.62
CA LYS A 119 -5.57 1.93 19.35
C LYS A 119 -4.16 2.40 19.01
N LYS A 120 -3.37 2.85 19.99
CA LYS A 120 -1.98 3.31 19.77
C LYS A 120 -1.07 2.20 19.24
N ILE A 121 -1.14 1.01 19.85
CA ILE A 121 -0.39 -0.16 19.41
C ILE A 121 -0.86 -0.61 18.03
N HIS A 122 -2.17 -0.61 17.77
CA HIS A 122 -2.69 -0.94 16.45
C HIS A 122 -2.19 0.03 15.36
N LEU A 123 -2.16 1.34 15.62
CA LEU A 123 -1.61 2.31 14.67
C LEU A 123 -0.11 2.09 14.41
N HIS A 124 0.66 1.73 15.44
CA HIS A 124 2.06 1.36 15.28
C HIS A 124 2.22 0.10 14.42
N PHE A 125 1.40 -0.91 14.67
CA PHE A 125 1.35 -2.15 13.90
C PHE A 125 1.02 -1.89 12.42
N ASP A 126 0.02 -1.04 12.13
CA ASP A 126 -0.34 -0.67 10.77
C ASP A 126 0.78 0.09 10.05
N LYS A 127 1.53 0.93 10.78
CA LYS A 127 2.71 1.62 10.22
C LYS A 127 3.76 0.60 9.79
N LEU A 128 4.10 -0.37 10.64
CA LEU A 128 5.06 -1.43 10.31
C LEU A 128 4.55 -2.31 9.16
N LEU A 129 3.26 -2.66 9.15
CA LEU A 129 2.65 -3.38 8.03
C LEU A 129 2.76 -2.60 6.71
N SER A 130 2.49 -1.29 6.71
CA SER A 130 2.63 -0.45 5.52
C SER A 130 4.08 -0.33 5.04
N GLN A 131 5.07 -0.46 5.95
CA GLN A 131 6.49 -0.44 5.60
C GLN A 131 6.95 -1.76 4.97
N ASN A 132 6.38 -2.89 5.40
CA ASN A 132 6.76 -4.22 4.90
C ASN A 132 5.97 -4.64 3.65
N SER A 133 4.68 -4.29 3.56
CA SER A 133 3.80 -4.69 2.46
C SER A 133 3.81 -3.65 1.33
N ILE A 134 4.25 -4.07 0.13
CA ILE A 134 4.33 -3.20 -1.05
C ILE A 134 2.93 -2.81 -1.53
N MET A 135 1.97 -3.74 -1.53
CA MET A 135 0.60 -3.44 -1.93
C MET A 135 -0.04 -2.39 -1.03
N ARG A 136 0.24 -2.39 0.29
CA ARG A 136 -0.23 -1.33 1.20
C ARG A 136 0.40 0.04 0.92
N LYS A 137 1.63 0.10 0.41
CA LYS A 137 2.26 1.37 -0.01
C LYS A 137 1.62 1.95 -1.27
N LEU A 138 1.17 1.07 -2.16
CA LEU A 138 0.66 1.43 -3.49
C LEU A 138 -0.85 1.70 -3.52
N CYS A 139 -1.64 0.91 -2.78
CA CYS A 139 -3.10 0.93 -2.86
C CYS A 139 -3.73 1.92 -1.87
N SER A 140 -5.00 2.25 -2.08
CA SER A 140 -5.78 3.00 -1.08
C SER A 140 -6.27 2.08 0.04
N ILE A 141 -6.20 2.56 1.28
CA ILE A 141 -6.63 1.80 2.48
C ILE A 141 -7.82 2.50 3.12
N GLU A 142 -8.88 1.75 3.38
CA GLU A 142 -10.08 2.24 4.05
C GLU A 142 -10.40 1.39 5.29
N LYS A 143 -10.69 2.06 6.42
CA LYS A 143 -10.95 1.39 7.70
C LYS A 143 -12.43 1.41 8.02
N ILE A 144 -13.04 0.23 8.11
CA ILE A 144 -14.47 0.09 8.43
C ILE A 144 -14.70 -0.67 9.74
N SER A 145 -15.93 -0.64 10.23
CA SER A 145 -16.38 -1.45 11.37
C SER A 145 -17.30 -2.60 10.95
N SER A 146 -17.90 -2.51 9.75
CA SER A 146 -18.79 -3.51 9.16
C SER A 146 -18.04 -4.71 8.57
N ASP A 147 -18.76 -5.74 8.14
CA ASP A 147 -18.19 -6.97 7.54
C ASP A 147 -17.90 -6.84 6.03
N SER A 148 -18.46 -5.81 5.38
CA SER A 148 -18.20 -5.49 3.98
C SER A 148 -18.27 -3.99 3.73
N LEU A 149 -17.51 -3.53 2.72
CA LEU A 149 -17.62 -2.20 2.14
C LEU A 149 -18.35 -2.31 0.80
N GLU A 150 -19.43 -1.56 0.66
CA GLU A 150 -20.15 -1.42 -0.60
C GLU A 150 -19.70 -0.14 -1.30
N TYR A 151 -19.26 -0.27 -2.54
CA TYR A 151 -18.79 0.86 -3.35
C TYR A 151 -19.62 0.95 -4.62
N LEU A 152 -20.19 2.13 -4.88
CA LEU A 152 -20.95 2.41 -6.09
C LEU A 152 -20.06 3.14 -7.08
N ILE A 153 -19.97 2.60 -8.30
CA ILE A 153 -19.21 3.22 -9.39
C ILE A 153 -20.17 3.63 -10.49
N SER A 154 -20.04 4.88 -10.92
CA SER A 154 -20.67 5.37 -12.13
C SER A 154 -19.64 5.34 -13.25
N ASN A 155 -19.97 4.70 -14.38
CA ASN A 155 -19.20 4.85 -15.60
C ASN A 155 -19.58 6.19 -16.25
N ASN A 156 -18.86 7.26 -15.89
CA ASN A 156 -19.14 8.62 -16.37
C ASN A 156 -18.97 8.81 -17.89
N GLN A 157 -18.43 7.83 -18.61
CA GLN A 157 -18.27 7.87 -20.08
C GLN A 157 -19.61 7.80 -20.84
N GLU A 158 -20.70 7.35 -20.19
CA GLU A 158 -22.03 7.27 -20.82
C GLU A 158 -22.85 8.56 -20.70
N THR A 159 -22.38 9.54 -19.91
CA THR A 159 -23.09 10.82 -19.77
C THR A 159 -22.78 11.70 -20.97
N PHE A 160 -23.77 11.86 -21.85
CA PHE A 160 -23.64 12.74 -23.01
C PHE A 160 -23.44 14.19 -22.57
N VAL A 161 -22.33 14.79 -23.01
CA VAL A 161 -22.04 16.22 -22.88
C VAL A 161 -21.83 16.75 -24.29
N GLY A 162 -22.61 17.77 -24.68
CA GLY A 162 -22.54 18.38 -25.99
C GLY A 162 -22.49 19.90 -25.88
N TRP A 163 -21.81 20.55 -26.82
CA TRP A 163 -21.82 22.00 -26.94
C TRP A 163 -23.14 22.45 -27.58
N SER A 164 -23.88 23.32 -26.88
CA SER A 164 -25.13 23.90 -27.38
C SER A 164 -24.83 24.99 -28.41
N GLY A 165 -24.83 24.62 -29.70
CA GLY A 165 -24.72 25.57 -30.82
C GLY A 165 -26.07 26.09 -31.33
N ASP A 166 -27.10 25.23 -31.34
CA ASP A 166 -28.45 25.54 -31.83
C ASP A 166 -29.52 24.98 -30.89
N PRO A 167 -30.58 25.74 -30.54
CA PRO A 167 -31.60 25.29 -29.58
C PRO A 167 -32.44 24.10 -30.09
N ASN A 168 -32.47 23.86 -31.41
CA ASN A 168 -33.20 22.74 -32.02
C ASN A 168 -32.43 21.42 -32.07
N THR A 169 -31.14 21.39 -31.71
CA THR A 169 -30.30 20.18 -31.67
C THR A 169 -30.03 19.69 -30.25
N ILE A 170 -30.63 20.34 -29.24
CA ILE A 170 -30.55 19.92 -27.84
C ILE A 170 -31.31 18.59 -27.69
N VAL A 171 -30.56 17.51 -27.44
CA VAL A 171 -31.13 16.19 -27.16
C VAL A 171 -31.82 16.25 -25.79
N SER A 172 -33.14 16.08 -25.77
CA SER A 172 -33.97 16.25 -24.56
C SER A 172 -33.85 15.11 -23.54
N LYS A 173 -33.15 14.02 -23.87
CA LYS A 173 -32.99 12.84 -23.02
C LYS A 173 -31.59 12.26 -23.15
N SER A 174 -30.74 12.50 -22.15
CA SER A 174 -29.44 11.83 -22.05
C SER A 174 -29.61 10.39 -21.55
N LEU A 175 -28.67 9.53 -21.89
CA LEU A 175 -28.54 8.22 -21.25
C LEU A 175 -28.27 8.42 -19.75
N THR A 176 -29.00 7.68 -18.90
CA THR A 176 -28.77 7.69 -17.45
C THR A 176 -27.50 6.89 -17.15
N PRO A 177 -26.56 7.42 -16.35
CA PRO A 177 -25.37 6.67 -15.98
C PRO A 177 -25.77 5.38 -15.23
N LYS A 178 -25.28 4.23 -15.72
CA LYS A 178 -25.45 2.96 -15.00
C LYS A 178 -24.53 2.94 -13.78
N LEU A 179 -25.12 2.73 -12.62
CA LEU A 179 -24.38 2.49 -11.38
C LEU A 179 -24.08 1.00 -11.25
N SER A 180 -22.80 0.66 -11.17
CA SER A 180 -22.36 -0.68 -10.80
C SER A 180 -22.06 -0.74 -9.30
N HIS A 181 -22.36 -1.88 -8.70
CA HIS A 181 -22.12 -2.14 -7.29
C HIS A 181 -20.94 -3.10 -7.14
N ILE A 182 -19.97 -2.70 -6.32
CA ILE A 182 -18.82 -3.55 -5.94
C ILE A 182 -18.90 -3.79 -4.44
N ASN A 183 -18.96 -5.06 -4.05
CA ASN A 183 -18.94 -5.47 -2.65
C ASN A 183 -17.54 -6.01 -2.31
N ILE A 184 -16.89 -5.36 -1.34
CA ILE A 184 -15.60 -5.79 -0.79
C ILE A 184 -15.85 -6.40 0.58
N ARG A 185 -15.86 -7.74 0.63
CA ARG A 185 -16.01 -8.50 1.89
C ARG A 185 -14.69 -8.56 2.66
N LEU A 186 -14.77 -8.49 3.99
CA LEU A 186 -13.64 -8.72 4.87
C LEU A 186 -13.54 -10.21 5.22
N PHE A 187 -12.31 -10.71 5.22
CA PHE A 187 -11.94 -12.06 5.61
C PHE A 187 -11.07 -12.01 6.87
N GLU A 188 -11.11 -13.08 7.66
CA GLU A 188 -10.32 -13.19 8.87
C GLU A 188 -8.92 -13.73 8.56
N LEU A 189 -7.90 -12.94 8.89
CA LEU A 189 -6.50 -13.31 8.87
C LEU A 189 -6.07 -13.57 10.32
N TYR A 190 -5.51 -14.76 10.56
CA TYR A 190 -5.08 -15.17 11.89
C TYR A 190 -3.65 -15.67 11.90
N ALA A 191 -3.00 -15.56 13.06
CA ALA A 191 -1.70 -16.17 13.33
C ALA A 191 -1.65 -16.62 14.79
N GLN A 192 -0.88 -17.68 15.04
CA GLN A 192 -0.75 -18.28 16.36
C GLN A 192 0.72 -18.61 16.69
N PRO A 193 1.57 -17.58 16.91
CA PRO A 193 2.90 -17.81 17.44
C PRO A 193 2.83 -18.48 18.83
N GLN A 194 3.80 -19.34 19.10
CA GLN A 194 3.90 -20.12 20.33
C GLN A 194 5.17 -19.72 21.08
N LEU A 195 5.09 -19.61 22.39
CA LEU A 195 6.22 -19.25 23.25
C LEU A 195 6.32 -20.24 24.41
N ALA A 196 7.53 -20.67 24.76
CA ALA A 196 7.73 -21.52 25.94
C ALA A 196 7.37 -20.76 27.21
N LYS A 197 6.69 -21.42 28.16
CA LYS A 197 6.26 -20.77 29.42
C LYS A 197 7.43 -20.19 30.22
N ASN A 198 8.55 -20.92 30.29
CA ASN A 198 9.74 -20.46 31.01
C ASN A 198 10.31 -19.16 30.44
N LEU A 199 10.16 -18.95 29.13
CA LEU A 199 10.61 -17.73 28.45
C LEU A 199 9.68 -16.53 28.73
N LEU A 200 8.42 -16.79 29.08
CA LEU A 200 7.45 -15.77 29.48
C LEU A 200 7.77 -15.19 30.87
N GLU A 201 8.39 -16.01 31.73
CA GLU A 201 8.78 -15.64 33.10
C GLU A 201 10.12 -14.90 33.16
N ASP A 202 10.93 -14.97 32.09
CA ASP A 202 12.20 -14.26 31.99
C ASP A 202 12.01 -12.78 31.63
N THR A 203 12.44 -11.89 32.53
CA THR A 203 12.29 -10.43 32.39
C THR A 203 13.28 -9.78 31.43
N CYS A 204 14.28 -10.52 30.92
CA CYS A 204 15.36 -9.94 30.11
C CYS A 204 14.96 -9.66 28.65
N ILE A 205 13.88 -10.26 28.16
CA ILE A 205 13.46 -10.20 26.75
C ILE A 205 12.19 -9.37 26.62
N ASP A 206 12.17 -8.43 25.67
CA ASP A 206 10.96 -7.72 25.27
C ASP A 206 10.08 -8.60 24.37
N LEU A 207 9.29 -9.45 25.02
CA LEU A 207 8.41 -10.41 24.36
C LEU A 207 7.31 -9.75 23.54
N GLU A 208 6.85 -8.57 23.95
CA GLU A 208 5.79 -7.84 23.24
C GLU A 208 6.31 -7.38 21.89
N ARG A 209 7.46 -6.70 21.87
CA ARG A 209 8.09 -6.26 20.63
C ARG A 209 8.45 -7.42 19.71
N TRP A 210 9.00 -8.50 20.27
CA TRP A 210 9.30 -9.71 19.51
C TRP A 210 8.03 -10.32 18.87
N LEU A 211 6.96 -10.46 19.65
CA LEU A 211 5.67 -10.98 19.19
C LEU A 211 5.08 -10.11 18.08
N MET A 212 5.10 -8.79 18.27
CA MET A 212 4.58 -7.84 17.29
C MET A 212 5.37 -7.88 15.98
N ASN A 213 6.70 -7.89 16.02
CA ASN A 213 7.52 -7.95 14.81
C ASN A 213 7.29 -9.24 14.01
N ASN A 214 7.20 -10.38 14.69
CA ASN A 214 6.89 -11.66 14.04
C ASN A 214 5.49 -11.67 13.42
N LEU A 215 4.51 -11.09 14.13
CA LEU A 215 3.15 -10.97 13.64
C LEU A 215 3.07 -10.05 12.41
N VAL A 216 3.75 -8.90 12.43
CA VAL A 216 3.86 -7.99 11.27
C VAL A 216 4.46 -8.72 10.08
N ASP A 217 5.57 -9.44 10.25
CA ASP A 217 6.22 -10.16 9.15
C ASP A 217 5.29 -11.22 8.56
N ALA A 218 4.69 -12.07 9.40
CA ALA A 218 3.76 -13.10 8.96
C ALA A 218 2.51 -12.53 8.25
N PHE A 219 1.88 -11.51 8.83
CA PHE A 219 0.69 -10.87 8.24
C PHE A 219 1.03 -10.12 6.95
N SER A 220 2.14 -9.37 6.92
CA SER A 220 2.55 -8.64 5.71
C SER A 220 2.81 -9.57 4.53
N ARG A 221 3.46 -10.72 4.73
CA ARG A 221 3.68 -11.72 3.67
C ARG A 221 2.35 -12.32 3.18
N LYS A 222 1.47 -12.72 4.10
CA LYS A 222 0.21 -13.37 3.75
C LYS A 222 -0.79 -12.43 3.09
N GLU A 223 -0.94 -11.21 3.57
CA GLU A 223 -1.81 -10.23 2.95
C GLU A 223 -1.30 -9.79 1.58
N ASN A 224 0.02 -9.58 1.41
CA ASN A 224 0.59 -9.16 0.13
C ASN A 224 0.41 -10.26 -0.93
N GLN A 225 0.61 -11.52 -0.55
CA GLN A 225 0.28 -12.67 -1.39
C GLN A 225 -1.20 -12.67 -1.80
N ALA A 226 -2.11 -12.45 -0.85
CA ALA A 226 -3.55 -12.45 -1.12
C ALA A 226 -3.99 -11.27 -2.01
N PHE A 227 -3.41 -10.09 -1.86
CA PHE A 227 -3.72 -8.94 -2.72
C PHE A 227 -3.23 -9.12 -4.17
N ILE A 228 -2.23 -9.99 -4.39
CA ILE A 228 -1.69 -10.25 -5.71
C ILE A 228 -2.41 -11.44 -6.38
N SER A 229 -2.42 -12.60 -5.72
CA SER A 229 -2.90 -13.88 -6.28
C SER A 229 -4.06 -14.52 -5.50
N GLY A 230 -4.74 -13.76 -4.63
CA GLY A 230 -5.85 -14.25 -3.84
C GLY A 230 -7.06 -14.67 -4.68
N SER A 231 -7.70 -15.76 -4.29
CA SER A 231 -8.79 -16.42 -5.03
C SER A 231 -10.18 -15.81 -4.82
N GLY A 232 -10.38 -14.92 -3.83
CA GLY A 232 -11.68 -14.31 -3.53
C GLY A 232 -12.66 -15.16 -2.71
N ALA A 233 -12.40 -16.45 -2.51
CA ALA A 233 -13.34 -17.34 -1.79
C ALA A 233 -13.23 -17.23 -0.25
N SER A 234 -12.02 -17.43 0.28
CA SER A 234 -11.72 -17.33 1.73
C SER A 234 -10.64 -16.30 2.04
N GLN A 235 -10.29 -15.50 1.03
CA GLN A 235 -9.23 -14.49 1.07
C GLN A 235 -9.59 -13.38 0.08
N PRO A 236 -8.99 -12.19 0.20
CA PRO A 236 -9.16 -11.10 -0.76
C PRO A 236 -9.01 -11.55 -2.22
N THR A 237 -9.73 -10.88 -3.13
CA THR A 237 -9.54 -11.06 -4.57
C THR A 237 -8.26 -10.36 -4.99
N GLY A 238 -7.29 -11.13 -5.51
CA GLY A 238 -6.02 -10.59 -5.97
C GLY A 238 -6.12 -9.96 -7.37
N ILE A 239 -5.21 -9.03 -7.69
CA ILE A 239 -5.18 -8.36 -9.00
C ILE A 239 -4.99 -9.35 -10.18
N LEU A 240 -4.37 -10.51 -9.95
CA LEU A 240 -4.11 -11.49 -11.00
C LEU A 240 -5.28 -12.45 -11.25
N SER A 241 -6.24 -12.51 -10.33
CA SER A 241 -7.34 -13.49 -10.35
C SER A 241 -8.57 -13.01 -11.13
N TYR A 242 -8.60 -11.76 -11.57
CA TYR A 242 -9.71 -11.21 -12.36
C TYR A 242 -9.74 -11.79 -13.78
N ASP A 243 -10.93 -11.91 -14.35
CA ASP A 243 -11.09 -12.38 -15.72
C ASP A 243 -10.47 -11.40 -16.74
N GLU A 244 -10.04 -11.92 -17.88
CA GLU A 244 -9.47 -11.12 -18.96
C GLU A 244 -10.57 -10.44 -19.77
N GLY A 245 -10.46 -9.12 -19.94
CA GLY A 245 -11.37 -8.35 -20.77
C GLY A 245 -11.36 -6.86 -20.48
N THR A 246 -12.23 -6.13 -21.17
CA THR A 246 -12.41 -4.67 -21.04
C THR A 246 -13.75 -4.31 -20.38
N GLY A 247 -14.54 -5.32 -20.00
CA GLY A 247 -15.82 -5.13 -19.32
C GLY A 247 -15.69 -4.74 -17.84
N PRO A 248 -16.81 -4.37 -17.19
CA PRO A 248 -16.82 -4.13 -15.76
C PRO A 248 -16.40 -5.40 -14.99
N GLY A 249 -15.44 -5.27 -14.08
CA GLY A 249 -14.92 -6.42 -13.31
C GLY A 249 -13.91 -7.29 -14.06
N GLN A 250 -13.45 -6.88 -15.25
CA GLN A 250 -12.44 -7.58 -16.03
C GLN A 250 -11.19 -6.73 -16.21
N ILE A 251 -10.02 -7.36 -16.15
CA ILE A 251 -8.72 -6.68 -16.32
C ILE A 251 -8.13 -7.08 -17.66
N GLU A 252 -7.74 -6.08 -18.46
CA GLU A 252 -7.15 -6.32 -19.77
C GLU A 252 -5.74 -6.88 -19.63
N ARG A 253 -5.48 -7.97 -20.38
CA ARG A 253 -4.16 -8.61 -20.46
C ARG A 253 -3.58 -8.45 -21.86
N VAL A 254 -2.42 -7.81 -21.95
CA VAL A 254 -1.61 -7.77 -23.17
C VAL A 254 -0.75 -9.03 -23.20
N LYS A 255 -0.91 -9.89 -24.21
CA LYS A 255 -0.14 -11.14 -24.34
C LYS A 255 1.01 -10.97 -25.31
N VAL A 256 2.21 -11.40 -24.92
CA VAL A 256 3.41 -11.39 -25.75
C VAL A 256 4.24 -12.65 -25.53
N GLU A 257 4.88 -13.19 -26.56
CA GLU A 257 5.71 -14.40 -26.46
C GLU A 257 7.11 -14.12 -25.88
N THR A 258 7.68 -12.96 -26.20
CA THR A 258 9.03 -12.57 -25.78
C THR A 258 9.02 -11.20 -25.11
N LEU A 259 9.79 -11.08 -24.02
CA LEU A 259 9.93 -9.81 -23.30
C LEU A 259 10.91 -8.90 -24.05
N ASN A 260 10.36 -8.01 -24.88
CA ASN A 260 11.13 -7.02 -25.65
C ASN A 260 10.74 -5.60 -25.22
N THR A 261 11.54 -4.61 -25.62
CA THR A 261 11.27 -3.18 -25.39
C THR A 261 9.90 -2.77 -25.91
N ASP A 262 9.52 -3.25 -27.09
CA ASP A 262 8.22 -2.94 -27.70
C ASP A 262 7.04 -3.47 -26.88
N ALA A 263 7.20 -4.60 -26.19
CA ALA A 263 6.17 -5.18 -25.34
C ALA A 263 5.89 -4.28 -24.13
N ILE A 264 6.93 -3.70 -23.54
CA ILE A 264 6.84 -2.77 -22.41
C ILE A 264 6.19 -1.46 -22.86
N ILE A 265 6.59 -0.94 -24.02
CA ILE A 265 5.98 0.26 -24.61
C ILE A 265 4.49 0.04 -24.88
N LYS A 266 4.13 -1.11 -25.48
CA LYS A 266 2.74 -1.48 -25.74
C LYS A 266 1.92 -1.58 -24.45
N LEU A 267 2.50 -2.12 -23.37
CA LEU A 267 1.86 -2.16 -22.06
C LEU A 267 1.65 -0.75 -21.48
N PHE A 268 2.62 0.14 -21.63
CA PHE A 268 2.48 1.52 -21.13
C PHE A 268 1.34 2.27 -21.85
N TYR A 269 1.31 2.19 -23.18
CA TYR A 269 0.30 2.89 -23.98
C TYR A 269 -1.08 2.18 -24.00
N SER A 270 -1.21 0.97 -23.47
CA SER A 270 -2.53 0.35 -23.27
C SER A 270 -3.28 0.90 -22.05
N LEU A 271 -2.57 1.55 -21.12
CA LEU A 271 -3.17 2.24 -20.00
C LEU A 271 -3.70 3.61 -20.44
N ASN A 272 -4.90 3.98 -19.99
CA ASN A 272 -5.47 5.28 -20.29
C ASN A 272 -4.59 6.42 -19.72
N GLU A 273 -4.44 7.51 -20.46
CA GLU A 273 -3.66 8.69 -20.11
C GLU A 273 -4.03 9.26 -18.71
N ASN A 274 -5.30 9.19 -18.32
CA ASN A 274 -5.76 9.66 -17.00
C ASN A 274 -5.10 8.90 -15.83
N PHE A 275 -4.69 7.65 -16.06
CA PHE A 275 -4.03 6.80 -15.07
C PHE A 275 -2.52 6.71 -15.26
N SER A 276 -2.01 6.93 -16.48
CA SER A 276 -0.58 6.82 -16.78
C SER A 276 0.28 7.81 -15.98
N SER A 277 -0.25 9.01 -15.67
CA SER A 277 0.44 10.04 -14.88
C SER A 277 0.78 9.62 -13.43
N ARG A 278 0.04 8.66 -12.86
CA ARG A 278 0.22 8.14 -11.49
C ARG A 278 0.51 6.64 -11.47
N ALA A 279 0.83 6.07 -12.62
CA ALA A 279 1.06 4.65 -12.73
C ALA A 279 2.31 4.24 -11.96
N ALA A 280 2.37 2.96 -11.58
CA ALA A 280 3.57 2.30 -11.12
C ALA A 280 3.65 0.91 -11.76
N PHE A 281 4.86 0.42 -11.99
CA PHE A 281 5.06 -0.97 -12.36
C PHE A 281 5.18 -1.84 -11.12
N LEU A 282 4.55 -3.01 -11.14
CA LEU A 282 4.74 -4.07 -10.16
C LEU A 282 5.14 -5.36 -10.87
N MET A 283 6.28 -5.92 -10.50
CA MET A 283 6.81 -7.14 -11.11
C MET A 283 7.68 -7.95 -10.15
N ASN A 284 8.04 -9.16 -10.56
CA ASN A 284 9.04 -9.96 -9.86
C ASN A 284 10.46 -9.50 -10.20
N ARG A 285 11.41 -9.67 -9.27
CA ARG A 285 12.83 -9.34 -9.46
C ARG A 285 13.47 -10.07 -10.66
N SER A 286 13.03 -11.29 -10.96
CA SER A 286 13.50 -12.06 -12.12
C SER A 286 13.13 -11.39 -13.46
N ILE A 287 11.93 -10.81 -13.56
CA ILE A 287 11.50 -10.07 -14.76
C ILE A 287 12.34 -8.79 -14.90
N LEU A 288 12.55 -8.08 -13.79
CA LEU A 288 13.36 -6.86 -13.79
C LEU A 288 14.80 -7.13 -14.25
N GLN A 289 15.39 -8.27 -13.86
CA GLN A 289 16.70 -8.69 -14.35
C GLN A 289 16.72 -8.81 -15.88
N GLU A 290 15.68 -9.37 -16.48
CA GLU A 290 15.57 -9.49 -17.94
C GLU A 290 15.35 -8.14 -18.61
N ILE A 291 14.53 -7.26 -18.04
CA ILE A 291 14.37 -5.88 -18.55
C ILE A 291 15.72 -5.15 -18.54
N ARG A 292 16.54 -5.35 -17.50
CA ARG A 292 17.90 -4.79 -17.42
C ARG A 292 18.88 -5.47 -18.37
N SER A 293 18.66 -6.73 -18.75
CA SER A 293 19.53 -7.45 -19.67
C SER A 293 19.34 -7.02 -21.12
N LEU A 294 18.24 -6.31 -21.44
CA LEU A 294 17.95 -5.79 -22.77
C LEU A 294 19.04 -4.81 -23.25
N LYS A 295 19.55 -5.08 -24.46
CA LYS A 295 20.61 -4.32 -25.11
C LYS A 295 20.12 -3.73 -26.44
N SER A 296 20.67 -2.58 -26.79
CA SER A 296 20.61 -2.04 -28.15
C SER A 296 21.47 -2.88 -29.10
N ASN A 297 21.27 -2.71 -30.40
CA ASN A 297 22.09 -3.34 -31.44
C ASN A 297 23.59 -3.00 -31.32
N THR A 298 23.92 -1.91 -30.62
CA THR A 298 25.30 -1.49 -30.30
C THR A 298 25.89 -2.20 -29.08
N GLY A 299 25.14 -3.10 -28.43
CA GLY A 299 25.57 -3.84 -27.24
C GLY A 299 25.43 -3.09 -25.91
N GLN A 300 24.95 -1.84 -25.94
CA GLN A 300 24.71 -1.03 -24.73
C GLN A 300 23.40 -1.43 -24.05
N TYR A 301 23.38 -1.48 -22.72
CA TYR A 301 22.17 -1.70 -21.94
C TYR A 301 21.19 -0.53 -22.10
N LEU A 302 19.91 -0.84 -22.32
CA LEU A 302 18.87 0.16 -22.50
C LEU A 302 18.50 0.87 -21.19
N LEU A 303 18.47 0.10 -20.09
CA LEU A 303 18.15 0.64 -18.78
C LEU A 303 19.44 0.96 -18.03
N GLN A 304 19.74 2.25 -17.89
CA GLN A 304 20.84 2.72 -17.04
C GLN A 304 20.28 3.14 -15.68
N VAL A 305 20.97 2.78 -14.61
CA VAL A 305 20.58 3.18 -13.25
C VAL A 305 20.93 4.66 -13.09
N GLY A 306 19.92 5.49 -12.81
CA GLY A 306 20.16 6.89 -12.45
C GLY A 306 20.83 6.99 -11.08
N ASN A 307 21.58 8.07 -10.84
CA ASN A 307 22.28 8.29 -9.56
C ASN A 307 21.35 8.38 -8.33
N SER A 308 20.03 8.43 -8.52
CA SER A 308 19.01 8.61 -7.47
C SER A 308 18.57 7.33 -6.76
N GLY A 309 19.08 6.15 -7.13
CA GLY A 309 18.77 4.88 -6.45
C GLY A 309 17.37 4.31 -6.70
N ASP A 310 16.39 5.14 -7.07
CA ASP A 310 15.06 4.71 -7.47
C ASP A 310 15.04 4.15 -8.89
N GLU A 311 14.47 2.94 -9.04
CA GLU A 311 14.37 2.26 -10.32
C GLU A 311 13.19 2.81 -11.12
N MET A 312 13.49 3.49 -12.23
CA MET A 312 12.49 4.05 -13.14
C MET A 312 12.55 3.34 -14.49
N LEU A 313 11.37 3.03 -15.04
CA LEU A 313 11.18 2.49 -16.38
C LEU A 313 10.24 3.42 -17.14
N LEU A 314 10.69 3.97 -18.27
CA LEU A 314 9.92 4.94 -19.07
C LEU A 314 9.45 6.19 -18.27
N GLY A 315 10.20 6.58 -17.23
CA GLY A 315 9.85 7.70 -16.34
C GLY A 315 8.86 7.36 -15.22
N ILE A 316 8.53 6.08 -15.04
CA ILE A 316 7.57 5.58 -14.05
C ILE A 316 8.30 4.75 -12.98
N PRO A 317 7.94 4.85 -11.70
CA PRO A 317 8.55 4.04 -10.65
C PRO A 317 8.24 2.55 -10.81
N VAL A 318 9.25 1.71 -10.53
CA VAL A 318 9.15 0.26 -10.53
C VAL A 318 9.21 -0.27 -9.09
N TYR A 319 8.23 -1.10 -8.73
CA TYR A 319 8.19 -1.83 -7.48
C TYR A 319 8.36 -3.32 -7.73
N GLN A 320 9.21 -3.95 -6.92
CA GLN A 320 9.51 -5.37 -7.01
C GLN A 320 8.87 -6.13 -5.85
N THR A 321 8.25 -7.27 -6.13
CA THR A 321 7.70 -8.15 -5.09
C THR A 321 7.92 -9.61 -5.46
N SER A 322 8.20 -10.46 -4.47
CA SER A 322 8.37 -11.91 -4.66
C SER A 322 7.06 -12.62 -4.97
N ASP A 323 5.93 -12.03 -4.59
CA ASP A 323 4.59 -12.62 -4.71
C ASP A 323 4.03 -12.55 -6.13
N MET A 324 4.65 -11.75 -7.01
CA MET A 324 4.36 -11.73 -8.44
C MET A 324 5.02 -12.94 -9.12
N PRO A 325 4.37 -13.52 -10.17
CA PRO A 325 4.92 -14.66 -10.91
C PRO A 325 6.34 -14.39 -11.41
N MET A 326 7.23 -15.34 -11.18
CA MET A 326 8.62 -15.26 -11.64
C MET A 326 8.72 -15.48 -13.15
N TYR A 327 9.81 -15.00 -13.74
CA TYR A 327 10.16 -15.30 -15.13
C TYR A 327 10.76 -16.70 -15.24
N SER A 328 9.99 -17.66 -15.77
CA SER A 328 10.46 -19.04 -15.98
C SER A 328 9.88 -19.70 -17.23
N ASP A 329 10.60 -20.69 -17.77
CA ASP A 329 10.19 -21.41 -18.98
C ASP A 329 8.82 -22.10 -18.80
N GLY A 330 7.92 -21.93 -19.76
CA GLY A 330 6.58 -22.53 -19.71
C GLY A 330 5.63 -21.91 -18.69
N SER A 331 6.03 -20.84 -17.99
CA SER A 331 5.18 -20.11 -17.05
C SER A 331 4.67 -18.79 -17.64
N ASN A 332 3.46 -18.39 -17.24
CA ASN A 332 2.90 -17.08 -17.56
C ASN A 332 3.48 -16.05 -16.59
N SER A 333 4.55 -15.37 -17.00
CA SER A 333 5.09 -14.25 -16.23
C SER A 333 4.19 -13.04 -16.41
N ILE A 334 3.90 -12.32 -15.33
CA ILE A 334 2.98 -11.19 -15.38
C ILE A 334 3.69 -9.92 -14.89
N ILE A 335 3.55 -8.84 -15.66
CA ILE A 335 3.90 -7.48 -15.25
C ILE A 335 2.60 -6.71 -15.07
N ALA A 336 2.44 -6.02 -13.96
CA ALA A 336 1.31 -5.12 -13.76
C ALA A 336 1.75 -3.66 -13.93
N ILE A 337 0.96 -2.88 -14.66
CA ILE A 337 1.02 -1.42 -14.66
C ILE A 337 -0.32 -0.88 -14.18
N ALA A 338 -0.30 0.00 -13.18
CA ALA A 338 -1.54 0.54 -12.64
C ALA A 338 -1.35 1.84 -11.87
N ASP A 339 -2.41 2.67 -11.86
CA ASP A 339 -2.64 3.60 -10.75
C ASP A 339 -3.26 2.81 -9.59
N PHE A 340 -2.42 2.14 -8.79
CA PHE A 340 -2.85 1.25 -7.72
C PHE A 340 -3.77 1.90 -6.69
N LYS A 341 -3.63 3.22 -6.46
CA LYS A 341 -4.49 3.95 -5.51
C LYS A 341 -5.95 3.96 -5.97
N SER A 342 -6.16 4.19 -7.26
CA SER A 342 -7.48 4.25 -7.90
C SER A 342 -8.01 2.86 -8.25
N ALA A 343 -7.10 1.93 -8.55
CA ALA A 343 -7.47 0.65 -9.11
C ALA A 343 -7.82 -0.41 -8.06
N TYR A 344 -7.06 -0.49 -6.96
CA TYR A 344 -7.23 -1.49 -5.92
C TYR A 344 -7.46 -0.82 -4.57
N LYS A 345 -8.49 -1.27 -3.84
CA LYS A 345 -8.79 -0.77 -2.51
C LYS A 345 -8.66 -1.89 -1.50
N ILE A 346 -7.84 -1.64 -0.48
CA ILE A 346 -7.68 -2.49 0.69
C ILE A 346 -8.67 -1.98 1.74
N VAL A 347 -9.46 -2.89 2.29
CA VAL A 347 -10.43 -2.57 3.34
C VAL A 347 -10.05 -3.36 4.57
N GLU A 348 -9.89 -2.72 5.71
CA GLU A 348 -9.57 -3.42 6.96
C GLU A 348 -10.49 -3.00 8.10
N ASN A 349 -10.62 -3.89 9.08
CA ASN A 349 -11.32 -3.54 10.30
C ASN A 349 -10.41 -2.70 11.23
N LYS A 350 -11.02 -1.79 12.00
CA LYS A 350 -10.33 -0.99 13.02
C LYS A 350 -9.89 -1.81 14.24
N ASP A 351 -10.41 -3.02 14.41
CA ASP A 351 -10.16 -3.86 15.56
C ASP A 351 -9.19 -5.00 15.24
N MET A 352 -8.24 -5.22 16.15
CA MET A 352 -7.34 -6.38 16.15
C MET A 352 -7.37 -7.00 17.55
N ARG A 353 -7.49 -8.34 17.62
CA ARG A 353 -7.70 -9.04 18.89
C ARG A 353 -6.65 -10.12 19.10
N ILE A 354 -6.23 -10.31 20.34
CA ILE A 354 -5.29 -11.37 20.76
C ILE A 354 -5.97 -12.21 21.81
N LEU A 355 -5.94 -13.53 21.63
CA LEU A 355 -6.34 -14.51 22.61
C LEU A 355 -5.10 -15.27 23.10
N ARG A 356 -4.85 -15.24 24.40
CA ARG A 356 -3.81 -16.03 25.05
C ARG A 356 -4.36 -17.40 25.46
N ASP A 357 -3.77 -18.47 24.96
CA ASP A 357 -4.12 -19.85 25.28
C ASP A 357 -2.94 -20.59 25.94
N PRO A 358 -2.96 -20.75 27.28
CA PRO A 358 -1.99 -21.55 28.03
C PRO A 358 -2.45 -23.00 28.26
N TYR A 359 -3.63 -23.41 27.77
CA TYR A 359 -4.26 -24.67 28.16
C TYR A 359 -4.10 -25.77 27.12
N THR A 360 -4.10 -25.42 25.83
CA THR A 360 -4.00 -26.40 24.75
C THR A 360 -2.68 -27.18 24.77
N GLU A 361 -1.58 -26.56 25.18
CA GLU A 361 -0.27 -27.20 25.21
C GLU A 361 0.49 -26.84 26.49
N LYS A 362 0.77 -27.84 27.35
CA LYS A 362 1.22 -27.58 28.73
C LYS A 362 2.53 -26.78 28.84
N SER A 363 3.44 -26.93 27.89
CA SER A 363 4.78 -26.28 27.92
C SER A 363 4.82 -24.94 27.17
N PHE A 364 3.78 -24.62 26.39
CA PHE A 364 3.76 -23.47 25.48
C PHE A 364 2.51 -22.63 25.67
N VAL A 365 2.66 -21.32 25.59
CA VAL A 365 1.55 -20.37 25.50
C VAL A 365 1.37 -19.97 24.04
N LYS A 366 0.16 -20.14 23.53
CA LYS A 366 -0.20 -19.79 22.15
C LYS A 366 -0.91 -18.44 22.14
N PHE A 367 -0.51 -17.55 21.23
CA PHE A 367 -1.15 -16.24 21.07
C PHE A 367 -1.95 -16.20 19.77
N TYR A 368 -3.23 -16.54 19.85
CA TYR A 368 -4.12 -16.51 18.69
C TYR A 368 -4.53 -15.05 18.40
N THR A 369 -3.94 -14.46 17.37
CA THR A 369 -4.21 -13.08 16.96
C THR A 369 -5.04 -13.06 15.70
N THR A 370 -6.11 -12.27 15.67
CA THR A 370 -7.00 -12.13 14.52
C THR A 370 -7.13 -10.67 14.07
N LYS A 371 -7.10 -10.49 12.75
CA LYS A 371 -7.32 -9.23 12.04
C LYS A 371 -8.24 -9.50 10.86
N ARG A 372 -9.19 -8.61 10.60
CA ARG A 372 -10.08 -8.75 9.44
C ARG A 372 -9.66 -7.80 8.32
N ILE A 373 -9.51 -8.35 7.11
CA ILE A 373 -9.03 -7.62 5.94
C ILE A 373 -9.71 -8.12 4.66
N GLY A 374 -9.99 -7.19 3.76
CA GLY A 374 -10.57 -7.38 2.45
C GLY A 374 -9.79 -6.58 1.42
N GLY A 375 -10.00 -6.92 0.16
CA GLY A 375 -9.36 -6.21 -0.94
C GLY A 375 -9.97 -6.63 -2.26
N ALA A 376 -10.23 -5.64 -3.11
CA ALA A 376 -10.73 -5.84 -4.45
C ALA A 376 -10.33 -4.69 -5.39
N ALA A 377 -10.29 -5.00 -6.69
CA ALA A 377 -10.18 -4.02 -7.75
C ALA A 377 -11.49 -3.22 -7.84
N VAL A 378 -11.38 -1.92 -7.58
CA VAL A 378 -12.48 -0.95 -7.69
C VAL A 378 -12.58 -0.48 -9.13
N ASN A 379 -11.46 -0.06 -9.73
CA ASN A 379 -11.42 0.40 -11.11
C ASN A 379 -10.51 -0.50 -11.95
N CYS A 380 -11.13 -1.46 -12.66
CA CYS A 380 -10.40 -2.41 -13.50
C CYS A 380 -9.75 -1.74 -14.73
N ASN A 381 -10.21 -0.57 -15.16
CA ASN A 381 -9.60 0.18 -16.26
C ASN A 381 -8.27 0.85 -15.87
N ALA A 382 -8.01 1.01 -14.57
CA ALA A 382 -6.80 1.62 -14.04
C ALA A 382 -5.65 0.61 -13.82
N ILE A 383 -5.84 -0.67 -14.17
CA ILE A 383 -4.81 -1.72 -14.19
C ILE A 383 -4.75 -2.32 -15.59
N LYS A 384 -3.53 -2.57 -16.07
CA LYS A 384 -3.27 -3.44 -17.22
C LYS A 384 -2.21 -4.47 -16.83
N LEU A 385 -2.35 -5.67 -17.34
CA LEU A 385 -1.40 -6.76 -17.10
C LEU A 385 -0.73 -7.12 -18.43
N LEU A 386 0.58 -7.38 -18.41
CA LEU A 386 1.30 -7.99 -19.53
C LEU A 386 1.60 -9.43 -19.15
N THR A 387 1.09 -10.37 -19.93
CA THR A 387 1.41 -11.78 -19.80
C THR A 387 2.49 -12.13 -20.82
N VAL A 388 3.62 -12.62 -20.34
CA VAL A 388 4.70 -13.15 -21.16
C VAL A 388 4.71 -14.67 -21.09
N THR A 389 4.47 -15.32 -22.23
CA THR A 389 4.53 -16.77 -22.38
C THR A 389 5.85 -17.16 -23.02
N ARG A 390 6.85 -17.50 -22.21
CA ARG A 390 8.14 -17.96 -22.76
C ARG A 390 7.99 -19.38 -23.32
N PRO A 391 8.26 -19.62 -24.61
CA PRO A 391 8.21 -20.96 -25.17
C PRO A 391 9.28 -21.84 -24.51
N THR A 392 8.89 -23.04 -24.09
CA THR A 392 9.83 -24.03 -23.54
C THR A 392 10.87 -24.34 -24.61
N ILE A 393 12.12 -23.94 -24.38
CA ILE A 393 13.24 -24.34 -25.23
C ILE A 393 13.52 -25.80 -24.90
N VAL A 394 12.81 -26.73 -25.56
CA VAL A 394 13.25 -28.13 -25.59
C VAL A 394 14.56 -28.11 -26.37
N PRO A 395 15.71 -28.47 -25.77
CA PRO A 395 16.96 -28.54 -26.53
C PRO A 395 16.74 -29.58 -27.62
N LYS A 396 16.70 -29.13 -28.88
CA LYS A 396 16.77 -30.03 -30.03
C LYS A 396 18.12 -30.73 -29.93
N ILE A 397 18.11 -31.97 -29.44
CA ILE A 397 19.23 -32.90 -29.62
C ILE A 397 19.28 -33.16 -31.12
N ASN A 398 19.98 -32.31 -31.86
CA ASN A 398 20.40 -32.62 -33.21
C ASN A 398 21.32 -33.84 -33.06
N LYS A 399 20.80 -35.03 -33.36
CA LYS A 399 21.64 -36.22 -33.58
C LYS A 399 22.58 -35.86 -34.73
N SER A 400 23.78 -35.36 -34.40
CA SER A 400 24.81 -35.15 -35.41
C SER A 400 25.16 -36.52 -35.96
N SER A 401 25.04 -36.66 -37.28
CA SER A 401 25.49 -37.79 -38.08
C SER A 401 26.82 -38.35 -37.54
N ALA A 402 26.84 -39.64 -37.26
CA ALA A 402 28.03 -40.36 -36.83
C ALA A 402 29.12 -40.24 -37.93
N ALA A 403 30.09 -39.36 -37.72
CA ALA A 403 31.30 -39.32 -38.51
C ALA A 403 32.15 -40.57 -38.16
N LYS A 404 32.11 -41.57 -39.04
CA LYS A 404 33.09 -42.67 -39.07
C LYS A 404 34.50 -42.09 -39.17
N SER A 405 35.28 -42.20 -38.11
CA SER A 405 36.73 -41.98 -38.17
C SER A 405 37.39 -43.29 -38.63
N PRO A 406 38.35 -43.27 -39.58
CA PRO A 406 39.01 -44.48 -40.06
C PRO A 406 40.07 -44.97 -39.05
N VAL A 407 40.08 -46.28 -38.85
CA VAL A 407 41.06 -47.03 -38.04
C VAL A 407 42.42 -47.00 -38.74
N ALA A 408 43.45 -46.51 -38.05
CA ALA A 408 44.84 -46.68 -38.46
C ALA A 408 45.50 -47.71 -37.53
N GLU A 409 45.82 -48.89 -38.10
CA GLU A 409 46.57 -49.96 -37.45
C GLU A 409 48.05 -49.56 -37.33
N LEU A 410 48.64 -49.76 -36.14
CA LEU A 410 50.09 -49.74 -35.91
C LEU A 410 50.52 -51.11 -35.32
N PRO A 411 51.70 -51.63 -35.71
CA PRO A 411 52.00 -53.05 -35.64
C PRO A 411 52.56 -53.50 -34.28
N ILE A 412 52.33 -54.78 -33.99
CA ILE A 412 52.71 -55.51 -32.77
C ILE A 412 54.23 -55.79 -32.77
N ALA A 413 54.92 -55.44 -31.69
CA ALA A 413 56.28 -55.90 -31.39
C ALA A 413 56.34 -56.56 -30.01
N GLN A 414 57.00 -57.72 -29.95
CA GLN A 414 57.07 -58.66 -28.83
C GLN A 414 58.22 -58.40 -27.84
N SER A 415 58.05 -58.98 -26.64
CA SER A 415 59.00 -59.21 -25.53
C SER A 415 59.13 -58.04 -24.53
N SER A 416 59.26 -58.24 -23.22
CA SER A 416 59.78 -59.41 -22.48
C SER A 416 59.10 -59.57 -21.10
N VAL A 417 59.12 -60.81 -20.63
CA VAL A 417 58.56 -61.35 -19.38
C VAL A 417 59.29 -60.80 -18.15
N ALA A 418 58.54 -60.33 -17.15
CA ALA A 418 59.00 -60.22 -15.76
C ALA A 418 57.92 -60.81 -14.83
N VAL A 419 58.20 -62.02 -14.34
CA VAL A 419 57.38 -62.73 -13.35
C VAL A 419 57.82 -62.28 -11.95
N LEU A 420 56.89 -61.70 -11.18
CA LEU A 420 57.02 -61.54 -9.73
C LEU A 420 55.99 -62.45 -9.03
N PRO A 421 56.34 -63.11 -7.92
CA PRO A 421 55.58 -64.24 -7.39
C PRO A 421 54.33 -63.83 -6.58
N VAL A 422 53.37 -64.74 -6.62
CA VAL A 422 52.02 -64.71 -6.03
C VAL A 422 52.06 -64.78 -4.50
N ALA A 423 51.31 -63.88 -3.84
CA ALA A 423 50.85 -64.04 -2.47
C ALA A 423 49.30 -64.01 -2.45
N LYS A 424 48.69 -65.11 -1.99
CA LYS A 424 47.23 -65.29 -1.81
C LYS A 424 46.76 -64.64 -0.51
N SER A 425 45.61 -63.97 -0.54
CA SER A 425 44.69 -63.85 0.60
C SER A 425 43.24 -63.72 0.08
N PRO A 426 42.25 -64.33 0.76
CA PRO A 426 40.96 -64.69 0.17
C PRO A 426 39.92 -63.57 0.15
N VAL A 427 39.03 -63.67 -0.85
CA VAL A 427 37.86 -62.84 -1.13
C VAL A 427 36.72 -63.16 -0.16
N ALA A 428 36.08 -62.14 0.40
CA ALA A 428 34.82 -62.24 1.14
C ALA A 428 33.65 -61.81 0.26
N GLU A 429 32.65 -62.68 0.12
CA GLU A 429 31.36 -62.41 -0.52
C GLU A 429 30.42 -61.62 0.42
N PRO A 430 29.61 -60.67 -0.08
CA PRO A 430 28.57 -60.02 0.71
C PRO A 430 27.28 -60.88 0.77
N PRO A 431 26.56 -60.91 1.92
CA PRO A 431 25.45 -61.82 2.14
C PRO A 431 24.11 -61.34 1.53
N VAL A 432 23.32 -62.32 1.09
CA VAL A 432 21.90 -62.22 0.73
C VAL A 432 21.06 -62.23 2.00
N SER A 433 20.17 -61.24 2.19
CA SER A 433 19.20 -61.22 3.29
C SER A 433 17.79 -61.52 2.78
N GLU A 434 17.26 -62.65 3.22
CA GLU A 434 15.93 -63.19 2.95
C GLU A 434 14.79 -62.41 3.62
N VAL A 435 13.63 -62.43 2.96
CA VAL A 435 12.36 -61.86 3.40
C VAL A 435 11.72 -62.78 4.45
N PHE A 436 11.55 -62.29 5.67
CA PHE A 436 10.86 -62.99 6.76
C PHE A 436 9.34 -62.71 6.71
N ASN A 437 8.54 -63.77 6.68
CA ASN A 437 7.07 -63.73 6.74
C ASN A 437 6.63 -64.31 8.11
N PRO A 438 5.90 -63.57 8.96
CA PRO A 438 5.56 -64.04 10.30
C PRO A 438 4.19 -64.72 10.33
N GLU A 439 4.14 -66.01 10.03
CA GLU A 439 3.08 -66.88 10.50
C GLU A 439 3.70 -68.12 11.17
N THR A 440 3.11 -68.48 12.31
CA THR A 440 3.37 -69.67 13.13
C THR A 440 4.61 -69.60 14.03
N LEU A 441 4.37 -69.40 15.33
CA LEU A 441 4.92 -70.25 16.38
C LEU A 441 4.08 -70.05 17.66
N LYS A 442 3.28 -71.08 17.92
CA LYS A 442 2.76 -71.64 19.19
C LYS A 442 2.65 -70.76 20.43
#